data_AF-A0A7W6ILM1-F1
#
_entry.id   AF-A0A7W6ILM1-F1
#
_cell.length_a   1.000
_cell.length_b   1.000
_cell.length_c   1.000
_cell.angle_alpha   90.00
_cell.angle_beta   90.00
_cell.angle_gamma   90.00
#
_symmetry.space_group_name_H-M   'P 1'
#
loop_
_entity.id
_entity.type
_entity.pdbx_description
1 polymer ?
#
loop_
_entity_poly.entity_id
_entity_poly.type
_entity_poly.pdbx_seq_one_letter_code
_entity_poly.pdbx_strand_id
1 'polypeptide(L)'
;MIWLIEIALVLLLLGGGWTMLTRGRQSDKRDALTMRRVDAYIETIRRERRSPELAAMTDMELRDLLHSGARNLKIAEQRKQWIIFGMGIATLLIASVVGNEEGWLAFGAVAAIGAIVTYGTSEFLTRRMRAPLEKRGIEIDRLMVE
;
A
#
# COMPACT_ATOMS: atom_id res chain seq x y z
N MET A 1 29.29 -13.91 -14.42
CA MET A 1 28.39 -13.76 -13.25
C MET A 1 27.60 -12.45 -13.29
N ILE A 2 28.24 -11.29 -13.52
CA ILE A 2 27.58 -9.97 -13.71
C ILE A 2 26.37 -10.03 -14.64
N TRP A 3 26.54 -10.60 -15.84
CA TRP A 3 25.45 -10.69 -16.82
C TRP A 3 24.22 -11.45 -16.31
N LEU A 4 24.39 -12.47 -15.48
CA LEU A 4 23.25 -13.22 -14.92
C LEU A 4 22.51 -12.41 -13.85
N ILE A 5 23.23 -11.62 -13.05
CA ILE A 5 22.65 -10.74 -12.04
C ILE A 5 21.89 -9.59 -12.72
N GLU A 6 22.46 -8.97 -13.76
CA GLU A 6 21.80 -7.93 -14.55
C GLU A 6 20.55 -8.45 -15.26
N ILE A 7 20.61 -9.63 -15.88
CA ILE A 7 19.45 -10.23 -16.54
C ILE A 7 18.36 -10.57 -15.52
N ALA A 8 18.72 -11.13 -14.36
CA ALA A 8 17.77 -11.39 -13.29
C ALA A 8 17.12 -10.10 -12.76
N LEU A 9 17.91 -9.02 -12.64
CA LEU A 9 17.43 -7.69 -12.25
C LEU A 9 16.43 -7.12 -13.24
N VAL A 10 16.74 -7.16 -14.53
CA VAL A 10 15.86 -6.69 -15.59
C VAL A 10 14.56 -7.49 -15.60
N LEU A 11 14.61 -8.82 -15.41
CA LEU A 11 13.41 -9.64 -15.32
C LEU A 11 12.56 -9.34 -14.09
N LEU A 12 13.18 -9.07 -12.94
CA LEU A 12 12.49 -8.67 -11.71
C LEU A 12 11.81 -7.29 -11.86
N LEU A 13 12.49 -6.36 -12.54
CA LEU A 13 11.96 -5.04 -12.87
C LEU A 13 10.78 -5.11 -13.82
N LEU A 14 10.91 -5.88 -14.90
CA LEU A 14 9.85 -6.08 -15.89
C LEU A 14 8.66 -6.81 -15.28
N GLY A 15 8.90 -7.90 -14.55
CA GLY A 15 7.85 -8.66 -13.86
C GLY A 15 7.15 -7.85 -12.78
N GLY A 16 7.90 -7.19 -11.90
CA GLY A 16 7.35 -6.35 -10.83
C GLY A 16 6.58 -5.14 -11.38
N GLY A 17 7.15 -4.44 -12.37
CA GLY A 17 6.49 -3.32 -13.04
C GLY A 17 5.23 -3.74 -13.80
N TRP A 18 5.27 -4.85 -14.52
CA TRP A 18 4.11 -5.39 -15.24
C TRP A 18 3.00 -5.82 -14.28
N THR A 19 3.35 -6.48 -13.18
CA THR A 19 2.38 -6.92 -12.18
C THR A 19 1.70 -5.71 -11.52
N MET A 20 2.44 -4.63 -11.23
CA MET A 20 1.84 -3.40 -10.68
C MET A 20 0.95 -2.66 -11.68
N LEU A 21 1.36 -2.57 -12.95
CA LEU A 21 0.56 -1.94 -14.00
C LEU A 21 -0.75 -2.69 -14.27
N THR A 22 -0.72 -4.02 -14.24
CA THR A 22 -1.91 -4.85 -14.46
C THR A 22 -2.83 -4.91 -13.24
N ARG A 23 -2.30 -4.75 -12.02
CA ARG A 23 -3.09 -4.70 -10.77
C ARG A 23 -4.08 -3.53 -10.74
N GLY A 24 -3.73 -2.40 -11.36
CA GLY A 24 -4.64 -1.26 -11.51
C GLY A 24 -5.94 -1.61 -12.26
N ARG A 25 -5.88 -2.45 -13.29
CA ARG A 25 -7.06 -2.86 -14.08
C ARG A 25 -8.01 -3.80 -13.34
N GLN A 26 -7.52 -4.57 -12.36
CA GLN A 26 -8.36 -5.40 -11.50
C GLN A 26 -9.06 -4.58 -10.40
N SER A 27 -8.53 -3.40 -10.08
CA SER A 27 -9.04 -2.49 -9.05
C SER A 27 -10.42 -1.90 -9.40
N ASP A 28 -10.66 -1.60 -10.68
CA ASP A 28 -11.91 -0.98 -11.14
C ASP A 28 -13.14 -1.90 -10.92
N LYS A 29 -12.96 -3.22 -11.01
CA LYS A 29 -14.03 -4.19 -10.70
C LYS A 29 -14.35 -4.26 -9.21
N ARG A 30 -13.40 -3.89 -8.34
CA ARG A 30 -13.57 -3.87 -6.88
C ARG A 30 -14.20 -2.57 -6.39
N ASP A 31 -14.07 -1.47 -7.12
CA ASP A 31 -14.68 -0.19 -6.75
C ASP A 31 -16.22 -0.26 -6.67
N ALA A 32 -16.85 -1.04 -7.54
CA ALA A 32 -18.29 -1.30 -7.47
C ALA A 32 -18.72 -2.05 -6.20
N LEU A 33 -17.84 -2.92 -5.66
CA LEU A 33 -18.08 -3.63 -4.40
C LEU A 33 -17.83 -2.74 -3.18
N THR A 34 -16.83 -1.84 -3.25
CA THR A 34 -16.59 -0.82 -2.23
C THR A 34 -17.81 0.08 -2.07
N MET A 35 -18.47 0.47 -3.18
CA MET A 35 -19.70 1.27 -3.18
C MET A 35 -20.83 0.63 -2.37
N ARG A 36 -21.07 -0.67 -2.57
CA ARG A 36 -22.13 -1.42 -1.88
C ARG A 36 -21.82 -1.65 -0.39
N ARG A 37 -20.55 -1.60 0.01
CA ARG A 37 -20.12 -1.75 1.41
C ARG A 37 -20.22 -0.47 2.23
N VAL A 38 -20.01 0.69 1.62
CA VAL A 38 -20.17 1.98 2.31
C VAL A 38 -21.58 2.09 2.88
N ASP A 39 -22.60 1.71 2.11
CA ASP A 39 -24.00 1.73 2.56
C ASP A 39 -24.24 0.76 3.74
N ALA A 40 -23.67 -0.45 3.69
CA ALA A 40 -23.73 -1.41 4.80
C ALA A 40 -22.99 -0.91 6.06
N TYR A 41 -21.89 -0.17 5.88
CA TYR A 41 -21.11 0.36 6.99
C TYR A 41 -21.84 1.52 7.69
N ILE A 42 -22.53 2.39 6.94
CA ILE A 42 -23.41 3.44 7.49
C ILE A 42 -24.45 2.83 8.44
N GLU A 43 -25.08 1.73 8.02
CA GLU A 43 -26.09 1.03 8.83
C GLU A 43 -25.50 0.44 10.12
N THR A 44 -24.27 -0.11 10.07
CA THR A 44 -23.57 -0.56 11.27
C THR A 44 -23.16 0.58 12.20
N ILE A 45 -22.70 1.72 11.68
CA ILE A 45 -22.34 2.90 12.51
C ILE A 45 -23.57 3.42 13.26
N ARG A 46 -24.72 3.51 12.58
CA ARG A 46 -26.00 3.92 13.18
C ARG A 46 -26.44 2.95 14.28
N ARG A 47 -26.21 1.64 14.10
CA ARG A 47 -26.60 0.59 15.05
C ARG A 47 -25.68 0.48 16.25
N GLU A 48 -24.37 0.54 16.05
CA GLU A 48 -23.38 0.36 17.12
C GLU A 48 -23.11 1.65 17.92
N ARG A 49 -23.35 2.84 17.33
CA ARG A 49 -23.10 4.17 17.94
C ARG A 49 -21.73 4.31 18.62
N ARG A 50 -20.73 3.57 18.13
CA ARG A 50 -19.39 3.46 18.74
C ARG A 50 -18.61 4.78 18.68
N SER A 51 -18.96 5.66 17.75
CA SER A 51 -18.38 6.98 17.57
C SER A 51 -19.49 8.03 17.60
N PRO A 52 -19.65 8.79 18.70
CA PRO A 52 -20.72 9.77 18.86
C PRO A 52 -20.72 10.85 17.78
N GLU A 53 -19.52 11.28 17.36
CA GLU A 53 -19.34 12.26 16.27
C GLU A 53 -19.85 11.73 14.93
N LEU A 54 -19.52 10.49 14.55
CA LEU A 54 -19.99 9.89 13.29
C LEU A 54 -21.51 9.62 13.30
N ALA A 55 -22.06 9.24 14.46
CA ALA A 55 -23.50 8.98 14.60
C ALA A 55 -24.34 10.27 14.56
N ALA A 56 -23.74 11.41 14.89
CA ALA A 56 -24.37 12.73 14.84
C ALA A 56 -24.39 13.35 13.43
N MET A 57 -23.58 12.82 12.49
CA MET A 57 -23.54 13.31 11.11
C MET A 57 -24.83 12.94 10.34
N THR A 58 -25.16 13.78 9.35
CA THR A 58 -26.21 13.44 8.38
C THR A 58 -25.75 12.30 7.47
N ASP A 59 -26.69 11.54 6.91
CA ASP A 59 -26.35 10.40 6.04
C ASP A 59 -25.55 10.83 4.79
N MET A 60 -25.81 12.03 4.26
CA MET A 60 -25.02 12.60 3.15
C MET A 60 -23.57 12.91 3.58
N GLU A 61 -23.38 13.60 4.70
CA GLU A 61 -22.04 13.95 5.20
C GLU A 61 -21.23 12.69 5.57
N LEU A 62 -21.86 11.69 6.18
CA LEU A 62 -21.20 10.44 6.54
C LEU A 62 -20.78 9.67 5.29
N ARG A 63 -21.65 9.61 4.28
CA ARG A 63 -21.37 8.96 3.00
C ARG A 63 -20.20 9.63 2.27
N ASP A 64 -20.18 10.96 2.20
CA ASP A 64 -19.08 11.71 1.57
C ASP A 64 -17.76 11.53 2.30
N LEU A 65 -17.79 11.50 3.64
CA LEU A 65 -16.60 11.28 4.47
C LEU A 65 -16.03 9.86 4.27
N LEU A 66 -16.90 8.85 4.22
CA LEU A 66 -16.48 7.47 3.98
C LEU A 66 -15.95 7.26 2.55
N HIS A 67 -16.61 7.87 1.54
CA HIS A 67 -16.14 7.81 0.16
C HIS A 67 -14.80 8.51 -0.04
N SER A 68 -14.65 9.72 0.47
CA SER A 68 -13.39 10.46 0.39
C SER A 68 -12.28 9.75 1.19
N GLY A 69 -12.62 9.17 2.35
CA GLY A 69 -11.71 8.35 3.15
C GLY A 69 -11.21 7.10 2.40
N ALA A 70 -12.12 6.31 1.83
CA ALA A 70 -11.78 5.12 1.05
C ALA A 70 -10.94 5.47 -0.19
N ARG A 71 -11.32 6.52 -0.91
CA ARG A 71 -10.58 7.00 -2.10
C ARG A 71 -9.17 7.46 -1.73
N ASN A 72 -9.03 8.25 -0.66
CA ASN A 72 -7.73 8.71 -0.19
C ASN A 72 -6.84 7.56 0.26
N LEU A 73 -7.40 6.57 0.95
CA LEU A 73 -6.66 5.39 1.37
C LEU A 73 -6.18 4.55 0.18
N LYS A 74 -7.01 4.40 -0.86
CA LYS A 74 -6.63 3.75 -2.13
C LYS A 74 -5.48 4.47 -2.83
N ILE A 75 -5.57 5.79 -2.95
CA ILE A 75 -4.49 6.62 -3.55
C ILE A 75 -3.20 6.48 -2.74
N ALA A 76 -3.30 6.51 -1.42
CA ALA A 76 -2.14 6.38 -0.55
C ALA A 76 -1.52 4.97 -0.62
N GLU A 77 -2.34 3.92 -0.73
CA GLU A 77 -1.87 2.54 -0.93
C GLU A 77 -1.14 2.38 -2.26
N GLN A 78 -1.69 2.96 -3.33
CA GLN A 78 -1.04 2.97 -4.64
C GLN A 78 0.30 3.73 -4.59
N ARG A 79 0.34 4.88 -3.92
CA ARG A 79 1.59 5.64 -3.72
C ARG A 79 2.62 4.85 -2.89
N LYS A 80 2.18 4.18 -1.83
CA LYS A 80 3.02 3.30 -1.00
C LYS A 80 3.64 2.20 -1.86
N GLN A 81 2.85 1.55 -2.71
CA GLN A 81 3.34 0.52 -3.64
C GLN A 81 4.44 1.05 -4.56
N TRP A 82 4.26 2.23 -5.16
CA TRP A 82 5.30 2.85 -5.99
C TRP A 82 6.58 3.19 -5.21
N ILE A 83 6.45 3.69 -3.98
CA ILE A 83 7.61 3.99 -3.12
C ILE A 83 8.38 2.71 -2.80
N ILE A 84 7.69 1.66 -2.33
CA ILE A 84 8.29 0.36 -1.98
C ILE A 84 8.96 -0.26 -3.21
N PHE A 85 8.30 -0.20 -4.36
CA PHE A 85 8.86 -0.70 -5.61
C PHE A 85 10.15 0.06 -5.96
N GLY A 86 10.12 1.38 -5.99
CA GLY A 86 11.31 2.21 -6.25
C GLY A 86 12.46 1.97 -5.28
N MET A 87 12.16 1.76 -3.99
CA MET A 87 13.18 1.39 -2.99
C MET A 87 13.78 0.01 -3.25
N GLY A 88 12.97 -0.96 -3.68
CA GLY A 88 13.45 -2.27 -4.10
C GLY A 88 14.42 -2.18 -5.29
N ILE A 89 14.09 -1.37 -6.30
CA ILE A 89 14.97 -1.10 -7.44
C ILE A 89 16.30 -0.50 -6.96
N ALA A 90 16.23 0.58 -6.19
CA ALA A 90 17.42 1.28 -5.71
C ALA A 90 18.32 0.38 -4.88
N THR A 91 17.73 -0.41 -3.97
CA THR A 91 18.44 -1.39 -3.15
C THR A 91 19.21 -2.38 -4.01
N LEU A 92 18.55 -2.94 -5.03
CA LEU A 92 19.16 -3.95 -5.87
C LEU A 92 20.27 -3.39 -6.75
N LEU A 93 20.11 -2.16 -7.27
CA LEU A 93 21.17 -1.49 -8.04
C LEU A 93 22.40 -1.23 -7.17
N ILE A 94 22.22 -0.70 -5.96
CA ILE A 94 23.32 -0.45 -5.01
C ILE A 94 23.99 -1.77 -4.62
N ALA A 95 23.19 -2.80 -4.28
CA ALA A 95 23.72 -4.12 -3.94
C ALA A 95 24.54 -4.72 -5.09
N SER A 96 24.08 -4.56 -6.34
CA SER A 96 24.80 -5.05 -7.52
C SER A 96 26.15 -4.36 -7.72
N VAL A 97 26.22 -3.03 -7.53
CA VAL A 97 27.49 -2.29 -7.63
C VAL A 97 28.46 -2.74 -6.54
N VAL A 98 28.03 -2.75 -5.28
CA VAL A 98 28.86 -3.18 -4.15
C VAL A 98 29.27 -4.64 -4.28
N GLY A 99 28.36 -5.50 -4.72
CA GLY A 99 28.62 -6.91 -4.97
C GLY A 99 29.65 -7.16 -6.07
N ASN A 100 29.74 -6.25 -7.04
CA ASN A 100 30.72 -6.34 -8.11
C ASN A 100 32.13 -5.98 -7.62
N GLU A 101 32.25 -5.01 -6.71
CA GLU A 101 33.52 -4.53 -6.19
C GLU A 101 34.06 -5.40 -5.05
N GLU A 102 33.18 -5.79 -4.12
CA GLU A 102 33.54 -6.43 -2.85
C GLU A 102 33.11 -7.92 -2.77
N GLY A 103 32.40 -8.41 -3.78
CA GLY A 103 31.97 -9.80 -3.91
C GLY A 103 30.61 -10.12 -3.27
N TRP A 104 30.24 -11.40 -3.29
CA TRP A 104 28.88 -11.87 -3.00
C TRP A 104 28.41 -11.60 -1.56
N LEU A 105 29.31 -11.62 -0.58
CA LEU A 105 28.95 -11.32 0.81
C LEU A 105 28.50 -9.86 0.97
N ALA A 106 29.17 -8.94 0.29
CA ALA A 106 28.83 -7.52 0.32
C ALA A 106 27.50 -7.24 -0.40
N PHE A 107 27.26 -7.91 -1.54
CA PHE A 107 25.93 -7.93 -2.19
C PHE A 107 24.83 -8.33 -1.20
N GLY A 108 25.01 -9.47 -0.53
CA GLY A 108 24.04 -10.02 0.40
C GLY A 108 23.77 -9.10 1.59
N ALA A 109 24.82 -8.48 2.14
CA ALA A 109 24.71 -7.53 3.24
C ALA A 109 23.90 -6.28 2.84
N VAL A 110 24.21 -5.67 1.70
CA VAL A 110 23.49 -4.49 1.20
C VAL A 110 22.04 -4.82 0.87
N ALA A 111 21.79 -5.95 0.21
CA ALA A 111 20.43 -6.41 -0.08
C ALA A 111 19.62 -6.64 1.20
N ALA A 112 20.22 -7.24 2.24
CA ALA A 112 19.57 -7.46 3.53
C ALA A 112 19.23 -6.14 4.23
N ILE A 113 20.16 -5.17 4.26
CA ILE A 113 19.91 -3.84 4.83
C ILE A 113 18.76 -3.15 4.10
N GLY A 114 18.80 -3.13 2.77
CA GLY A 114 17.73 -2.50 1.99
C GLY A 114 16.37 -3.17 2.16
N ALA A 115 16.33 -4.50 2.35
CA ALA A 115 15.10 -5.22 2.69
C ALA A 115 14.52 -4.78 4.04
N ILE A 116 15.36 -4.63 5.07
CA ILE A 116 14.94 -4.14 6.40
C ILE A 116 14.39 -2.71 6.30
N VAL A 117 15.09 -1.83 5.60
CA VAL A 117 14.68 -0.42 5.43
C VAL A 117 13.37 -0.34 4.64
N THR A 118 13.22 -1.15 3.59
CA THR A 118 12.00 -1.21 2.78
C THR A 118 10.82 -1.72 3.61
N TYR A 119 11.03 -2.75 4.43
CA TYR A 119 10.01 -3.25 5.36
C TYR A 119 9.60 -2.18 6.38
N GLY A 120 10.57 -1.53 7.04
CA GLY A 120 10.30 -0.48 8.01
C GLY A 120 9.54 0.70 7.38
N THR A 121 9.88 1.06 6.14
CA THR A 121 9.16 2.11 5.39
C THR A 121 7.74 1.68 5.04
N SER A 122 7.54 0.44 4.61
CA SER A 122 6.21 -0.12 4.35
C SER A 122 5.30 -0.04 5.58
N GLU A 123 5.82 -0.44 6.74
CA GLU A 123 5.10 -0.42 8.01
C GLU A 123 4.78 1.01 8.45
N PHE A 124 5.76 1.92 8.38
CA PHE A 124 5.57 3.33 8.70
C PHE A 124 4.50 3.98 7.83
N LEU A 125 4.55 3.74 6.50
CA LEU A 125 3.56 4.28 5.57
C LEU A 125 2.17 3.70 5.84
N THR A 126 2.07 2.40 6.13
CA THR A 126 0.79 1.75 6.44
C THR A 126 0.16 2.36 7.70
N ARG A 127 0.92 2.56 8.78
CA ARG A 127 0.43 3.23 9.99
C ARG A 127 0.01 4.67 9.72
N ARG A 128 0.81 5.41 8.96
CA ARG A 128 0.51 6.82 8.62
C ARG A 128 -0.76 6.96 7.78
N MET A 129 -1.04 6.00 6.90
CA MET A 129 -2.25 5.98 6.08
C MET A 129 -3.51 5.67 6.89
N ARG A 130 -3.39 4.79 7.89
CA ARG A 130 -4.52 4.38 8.74
C ARG A 130 -4.87 5.42 9.81
N ALA A 131 -3.86 6.08 10.38
CA ALA A 131 -4.02 7.00 11.51
C ALA A 131 -5.13 8.09 11.36
N PRO A 132 -5.34 8.74 10.20
CA PRO A 132 -6.40 9.75 10.05
C PRO A 132 -7.82 9.19 10.16
N LEU A 133 -8.04 7.94 9.72
CA LEU A 133 -9.34 7.28 9.78
C LEU A 133 -9.57 6.69 11.18
N GLU A 134 -8.54 6.07 11.76
CA GLU A 134 -8.59 5.55 13.14
C GLU A 134 -8.88 6.66 14.16
N LYS A 135 -8.27 7.85 13.99
CA LYS A 135 -8.56 9.03 14.83
C LYS A 135 -10.01 9.49 14.77
N ARG A 136 -10.71 9.21 13.67
CA ARG A 136 -12.13 9.53 13.47
C ARG A 136 -13.05 8.39 13.94
N GLY A 137 -12.50 7.32 14.52
CA GLY A 137 -13.26 6.15 14.97
C GLY A 137 -13.68 5.21 13.84
N ILE A 138 -13.08 5.33 12.67
CA ILE A 138 -13.45 4.57 11.48
C ILE A 138 -12.66 3.25 11.46
N GLU A 139 -13.36 2.12 11.41
CA GLU A 139 -12.77 0.79 11.28
C GLU A 139 -12.44 0.49 9.81
N ILE A 140 -11.15 0.64 9.46
CA ILE A 140 -10.66 0.52 8.09
C ILE A 140 -10.85 -0.90 7.53
N ASP A 141 -10.72 -1.92 8.37
CA ASP A 141 -10.88 -3.32 7.97
C ASP A 141 -12.34 -3.64 7.58
N ARG A 142 -13.31 -2.83 8.01
CA ARG A 142 -14.71 -2.91 7.55
C ARG A 142 -14.95 -2.14 6.24
N LEU A 143 -14.11 -1.15 5.93
CA LEU A 143 -14.22 -0.30 4.74
C LEU A 143 -13.57 -0.90 3.49
N MET A 144 -12.57 -1.77 3.63
CA MET A 144 -11.85 -2.36 2.49
C MET A 144 -12.05 -3.87 2.38
N VAL A 145 -11.92 -4.40 1.16
CA VAL A 145 -11.82 -5.84 0.88
C VAL A 145 -10.39 -6.14 0.46
N GLU A 146 -9.77 -7.17 1.04
CA GLU A 146 -8.54 -7.77 0.51
C GLU A 146 -8.71 -8.34 -0.90
#